data_AF-A0A2H0G3A7-F1
#
_entry.id   AF-A0A2H0G3A7-F1
#
_cell.length_a   1.000
_cell.length_b   1.000
_cell.length_c   1.000
_cell.angle_alpha   90.00
_cell.angle_beta   90.00
_cell.angle_gamma   90.00
#
_symmetry.space_group_name_H-M   'P 1'
#
loop_
_entity.id
_entity.type
_entity.pdbx_description
1 polymer ?
#
loop_
_entity_poly.entity_id
_entity_poly.type
_entity_poly.pdbx_seq_one_letter_code
_entity_poly.pdbx_strand_id
1 'polypeptide(L)' 'MWQQILIWVVTTVLSAMLAPRPKVQDAQPGQIGDKDIPLASADTPIPVLFGTRVLSQPNVVWWGDVMVRAIVKSGGGKK' A
#
# COMPACT_ATOMS: atom_id res chain seq x y z
N MET A 1 0.52 43.48 -15.90
CA MET A 1 0.16 42.93 -14.56
C MET A 1 -1.04 41.99 -14.63
N TRP A 2 -2.18 42.41 -15.20
CA TRP A 2 -3.37 41.55 -15.34
C TRP A 2 -3.16 40.30 -16.20
N GLN A 3 -2.34 40.36 -17.26
CA GLN A 3 -2.04 39.17 -18.07
C GLN A 3 -1.29 38.08 -17.28
N GLN A 4 -0.37 38.49 -16.39
CA GLN A 4 0.39 37.58 -15.54
C GLN A 4 -0.53 36.85 -14.55
N ILE A 5 -1.49 37.58 -13.97
CA ILE A 5 -2.50 37.00 -13.06
C ILE A 5 -3.37 35.98 -13.81
N LEU A 6 -3.78 36.30 -15.04
CA LEU A 6 -4.61 35.41 -15.86
C LEU A 6 -3.87 34.10 -16.20
N ILE A 7 -2.60 34.20 -16.61
CA ILE A 7 -1.74 33.03 -16.87
C ILE A 7 -1.55 32.19 -15.60
N TRP A 8 -1.36 32.83 -14.45
CA TRP A 8 -1.20 32.13 -13.17
C TRP A 8 -2.47 31.35 -12.77
N VAL A 9 -3.65 31.95 -12.92
CA VAL A 9 -4.93 31.26 -12.65
C VAL A 9 -5.15 30.08 -13.58
N VAL A 10 -4.88 30.26 -14.89
CA VAL A 10 -5.07 29.18 -15.87
C VAL A 10 -4.12 28.01 -15.60
N THR A 11 -2.85 28.29 -15.30
CA THR A 11 -1.85 27.25 -15.03
C THR A 11 -2.11 26.51 -13.71
N THR A 12 -2.60 27.19 -12.67
CA THR A 12 -2.99 26.53 -11.41
C THR A 12 -4.22 25.63 -11.57
N VAL A 13 -5.23 26.06 -12.32
CA VAL A 13 -6.42 25.23 -12.60
C VAL A 13 -6.04 24.00 -13.40
N LEU A 14 -5.22 24.16 -14.45
CA LEU A 14 -4.70 23.03 -15.23
C LEU A 14 -3.89 22.07 -14.36
N SER A 15 -3.00 22.58 -13.51
CA SER A 15 -2.21 21.75 -12.60
C SER A 15 -3.09 20.95 -11.64
N ALA A 16 -4.15 21.56 -11.08
CA ALA A 16 -5.07 20.88 -10.18
C ALA A 16 -5.92 19.81 -10.89
N MET A 17 -6.27 20.03 -12.16
CA MET A 17 -7.03 19.07 -12.96
C MET A 17 -6.18 17.89 -13.43
N LEU A 18 -4.93 18.14 -13.83
CA LEU A 18 -3.99 17.10 -14.27
C LEU A 18 -3.27 16.43 -13.10
N ALA A 19 -3.41 16.93 -11.87
CA ALA A 19 -2.82 16.33 -10.69
C ALA A 19 -3.29 14.87 -10.57
N PRO A 20 -2.37 13.89 -10.58
CA PRO A 20 -2.74 12.49 -10.45
C PRO A 20 -3.37 12.29 -9.07
N ARG A 21 -4.67 12.00 -9.06
CA ARG A 21 -5.36 11.65 -7.82
C ARG A 21 -4.85 10.28 -7.38
N PRO A 22 -4.48 10.11 -6.09
CA PRO A 22 -4.09 8.79 -5.60
C PRO A 22 -5.27 7.84 -5.82
N LYS A 23 -5.02 6.70 -6.48
CA LYS A 23 -5.99 5.64 -6.75
C LYS A 23 -6.25 4.84 -5.47
N VAL A 24 -6.82 5.49 -4.46
CA VAL A 24 -7.12 4.88 -3.15
C VAL A 24 -8.29 3.89 -3.23
N GLN A 25 -9.10 3.98 -4.28
CA GLN A 25 -10.26 3.11 -4.53
C GLN A 25 -9.84 1.67 -4.89
N ASP A 26 -8.63 1.51 -5.43
CA ASP A 26 -8.07 0.21 -5.83
C ASP A 26 -7.17 -0.40 -4.75
N ALA A 27 -7.15 0.17 -3.54
CA ALA A 27 -6.38 -0.38 -2.42
C ALA A 27 -7.03 -1.67 -1.91
N GLN A 28 -6.77 -2.78 -2.58
CA GLN A 28 -7.19 -4.09 -2.13
C GLN A 28 -6.31 -4.54 -0.95
N PRO A 29 -6.88 -5.16 0.09
CA PRO A 29 -6.11 -5.86 1.10
C PRO A 29 -5.16 -6.82 0.41
N GLY A 30 -3.87 -6.77 0.76
CA GLY A 30 -2.92 -7.73 0.21
C GLY A 30 -3.33 -9.12 0.66
N GLN A 31 -3.57 -10.06 -0.27
CA GLN A 31 -3.73 -11.45 0.15
C GLN A 31 -2.34 -12.03 0.45
N ILE A 32 -2.22 -12.77 1.55
CA ILE A 32 -0.95 -13.39 1.94
C ILE A 32 -0.60 -14.51 0.94
N GLY A 33 -1.59 -15.12 0.28
CA GLY A 33 -1.38 -16.17 -0.73
C GLY A 33 -0.87 -15.70 -2.09
N ASP A 34 -1.01 -14.41 -2.42
CA ASP A 34 -0.57 -13.86 -3.72
C ASP A 34 0.92 -13.46 -3.73
N LYS A 35 1.58 -13.57 -2.58
CA LYS A 35 3.01 -13.34 -2.42
C LYS A 35 3.64 -14.70 -2.14
N ASP A 36 4.83 -14.96 -2.69
CA ASP A 36 5.64 -16.16 -2.44
C ASP A 36 6.14 -16.22 -0.98
N ILE A 37 5.20 -16.21 -0.03
CA ILE A 37 5.45 -16.26 1.40
C ILE A 37 5.37 -17.73 1.79
N PRO A 38 6.43 -18.29 2.37
CA PRO A 38 6.47 -19.68 2.77
C PRO A 38 5.63 -19.87 4.05
N LEU A 39 4.32 -20.02 3.86
CA LEU A 39 3.33 -20.14 4.92
C LEU A 39 3.43 -21.48 5.65
N ALA A 40 3.27 -21.42 6.97
CA ALA A 40 3.12 -22.60 7.81
C ALA A 40 1.91 -23.43 7.37
N SER A 41 2.16 -24.63 6.87
CA SER A 41 1.13 -25.61 6.56
C SER A 41 1.24 -26.75 7.57
N ALA A 42 0.10 -27.18 8.13
CA ALA A 42 0.08 -28.25 9.13
C ALA A 42 0.60 -29.60 8.59
N ASP A 43 0.57 -29.77 7.27
CA ASP A 43 0.95 -31.01 6.57
C ASP A 43 2.40 -30.97 6.06
N THR A 44 3.11 -29.84 6.18
CA THR A 44 4.47 -29.69 5.67
C THR A 44 5.49 -29.89 6.81
N PRO A 45 6.50 -30.76 6.64
CA PRO A 45 7.52 -30.95 7.65
C PRO A 45 8.36 -29.69 7.89
N ILE A 46 8.74 -29.44 9.14
CA ILE A 46 9.55 -28.28 9.55
C ILE A 46 11.03 -28.57 9.29
N PRO A 47 11.70 -27.85 8.37
CA PRO A 47 13.11 -28.07 8.10
C PRO A 47 13.99 -27.55 9.25
N VAL A 48 14.92 -28.39 9.71
CA VAL A 48 15.94 -28.01 10.69
C VAL A 48 17.31 -28.06 10.01
N LEU A 49 18.00 -26.93 9.95
CA LEU A 49 19.33 -26.82 9.36
C LEU A 49 20.39 -26.80 10.44
N PHE A 50 21.39 -27.66 10.32
CA PHE A 50 22.63 -27.59 11.10
C PHE A 50 23.73 -26.92 10.26
N GLY A 51 24.20 -25.76 10.71
CA GLY A 51 25.18 -24.91 10.00
C GLY A 51 24.54 -23.69 9.32
N THR A 52 25.29 -23.01 8.45
CA THR A 52 24.86 -21.74 7.81
C THR A 52 24.56 -21.93 6.33
N ARG A 53 23.27 -21.84 5.95
CA ARG A 53 22.77 -21.84 4.57
C ARG A 53 21.53 -20.96 4.46
N VAL A 54 21.21 -20.52 3.24
CA VAL A 54 19.94 -19.87 2.93
C VAL A 54 18.87 -20.94 2.75
N LEU A 55 17.78 -20.82 3.48
CA LEU A 55 16.63 -21.71 3.38
C LEU A 55 15.57 -21.05 2.49
N SER A 56 15.23 -21.70 1.38
CA SER A 56 14.21 -21.19 0.44
C SER A 56 12.79 -21.26 1.00
N GLN A 57 12.53 -22.13 1.97
CA GLN A 57 11.20 -22.37 2.52
C GLN A 57 11.21 -22.35 4.06
N PRO A 58 11.41 -21.17 4.68
CA PRO A 58 11.24 -21.00 6.13
C PRO A 58 9.78 -21.17 6.53
N ASN A 59 9.55 -21.65 7.75
CA ASN A 59 8.20 -21.82 8.28
C ASN A 59 7.69 -20.50 8.89
N VAL A 60 6.79 -19.79 8.20
CA VAL A 60 6.23 -18.50 8.65
C VAL A 60 4.81 -18.69 9.19
N VAL A 61 4.65 -18.55 10.50
CA VAL A 61 3.35 -18.68 11.20
C VAL A 61 2.54 -17.39 11.17
N TRP A 62 3.20 -16.23 11.15
CA TRP A 62 2.55 -14.93 11.09
C TRP A 62 3.38 -13.96 10.26
N TRP A 63 2.78 -13.40 9.21
CA TRP A 63 3.45 -12.48 8.28
C TRP A 63 3.23 -11.00 8.61
N GLY A 64 2.14 -10.67 9.31
CA GLY A 64 1.74 -9.30 9.55
C GLY A 64 0.25 -9.07 9.30
N ASP A 65 -0.22 -7.87 9.65
CA ASP A 65 -1.56 -7.41 9.29
C ASP A 65 -1.56 -6.87 7.85
N VAL A 66 -2.39 -7.47 7.00
CA VAL A 66 -2.60 -7.07 5.60
C VAL A 66 -3.87 -6.26 5.39
N MET A 67 -4.55 -5.92 6.50
CA MET A 67 -5.76 -5.12 6.47
C MET A 67 -5.51 -3.74 5.85
N VAL A 68 -6.42 -3.33 4.98
CA VAL A 68 -6.49 -1.96 4.47
C VAL A 68 -7.59 -1.23 5.22
N ARG A 69 -7.25 -0.08 5.81
CA ARG A 69 -8.22 0.80 6.48
C ARG A 69 -8.37 2.09 5.68
N ALA A 70 -9.60 2.40 5.29
CA ALA A 70 -9.90 3.65 4.60
C ALA A 70 -9.61 4.85 5.51
N ILE A 71 -8.89 5.84 4.97
CA ILE A 71 -8.71 7.13 5.63
C ILE A 71 -10.00 7.93 5.44
N VAL A 72 -10.85 7.92 6.47
CA VAL A 72 -12.03 8.78 6.54
C VAL A 72 -11.63 10.17 7.01
N LYS A 73 -12.13 11.20 6.32
CA LYS A 73 -12.00 12.58 6.77
C LYS A 73 -12.79 12.71 8.08
N SER A 74 -12.11 12.94 9.19
CA SER A 74 -12.77 13.27 10.46
C SER A 74 -13.65 14.50 10.23
N GLY A 75 -14.93 14.38 10.59
CA GLY A 75 -15.91 15.44 10.40
C GLY A 75 -15.48 16.73 11.10
N GLY A 76 -15.40 17.80 10.33
CA GLY A 76 -15.68 19.19 10.71
C GLY A 76 -15.16 19.71 12.05
N GLY A 77 -14.03 20.41 12.02
CA GLY A 77 -13.83 21.61 12.86
C GLY A 77 -13.46 22.75 11.91
N LYS A 78 -14.09 23.91 11.87
CA LYS A 78 -15.16 24.55 12.64
C LYS A 78 -15.99 25.38 11.65
N LYS A 79 -17.12 25.92 12.13
CA LYS A 79 -17.82 27.07 11.55
C LYS A 79 -16.86 28.14 11.03
#